data_AF-M1QCF0-F1
#
_entry.id   AF-M1QCF0-F1
#
_cell.length_a   1.000
_cell.length_b   1.000
_cell.length_c   1.000
_cell.angle_alpha   90.00
_cell.angle_beta   90.00
_cell.angle_gamma   90.00
#
_symmetry.space_group_name_H-M   'P 1'
#
loop_
_entity.id
_entity.type
_entity.pdbx_description
1 polymer ?
#
loop_
_entity_poly.entity_id
_entity_poly.type
_entity_poly.pdbx_seq_one_letter_code
_entity_poly.pdbx_strand_id
1 'polypeptide(L)'
;HLPLYITYYFIFFSNVYLGFGADRLNSVTLQVLLSISIAIITITVFLGIILNRFKSKEFSWLVLSILVIIIQSVILLIFFPTTLPAYLSSMRNILAPLLIFYFSIYGFKNINLQKFYKYMFIIILVVLIFGFIEYIYGNSLWTRLNIKKLWALKGLAIENRVVPGNWHSSELIGGKQLRRMVSTFADPVNLGSYLFAAFMLAWYKNKKLLQVLLLASFVLSVSKAAFLAMLE
;
A
#
# COMPACT_ATOMS: atom_id res chain seq x y z
N HIS A 1 -7.03 -20.67 0.17
CA HIS A 1 -7.24 -19.58 1.15
C HIS A 1 -5.92 -19.05 1.73
N LEU A 2 -5.01 -19.90 2.22
CA LEU A 2 -3.67 -19.49 2.72
C LEU A 2 -2.86 -18.56 1.78
N PRO A 3 -2.84 -18.75 0.44
CA PRO A 3 -2.04 -17.92 -0.46
C PRO A 3 -2.49 -16.45 -0.49
N LEU A 4 -3.81 -16.20 -0.44
CA LEU A 4 -4.39 -14.86 -0.40
C LEU A 4 -3.88 -14.07 0.81
N TYR A 5 -3.84 -14.70 1.99
CA TYR A 5 -3.44 -14.04 3.22
C TYR A 5 -1.94 -13.73 3.27
N ILE A 6 -1.11 -14.65 2.76
CA ILE A 6 0.34 -14.43 2.64
C ILE A 6 0.61 -13.24 1.71
N THR A 7 -0.12 -13.14 0.60
CA THR A 7 0.00 -12.01 -0.33
C THR A 7 -0.40 -10.69 0.33
N TYR A 8 -1.51 -10.64 1.07
CA TYR A 8 -1.88 -9.42 1.81
C TYR A 8 -0.83 -9.01 2.84
N TYR A 9 -0.34 -9.97 3.64
CA TYR A 9 0.67 -9.70 4.65
C TYR A 9 1.97 -9.16 4.04
N PHE A 10 2.43 -9.76 2.94
CA PHE A 10 3.61 -9.31 2.22
C PHE A 10 3.43 -7.88 1.65
N ILE A 11 2.25 -7.54 1.15
CA ILE A 11 1.95 -6.20 0.64
C ILE A 11 2.00 -5.15 1.77
N PHE A 12 1.32 -5.40 2.89
CA PHE A 12 1.21 -4.43 4.00
C PHE A 12 2.54 -4.19 4.73
N PHE A 13 3.45 -5.16 4.72
CA PHE A 13 4.76 -5.06 5.37
C PHE A 13 5.92 -4.84 4.39
N SER A 14 5.65 -4.77 3.09
CA SER A 14 6.67 -4.63 2.04
C SER A 14 7.66 -3.51 2.34
N ASN A 15 7.18 -2.33 2.77
CA ASN A 15 8.04 -1.19 3.06
C ASN A 15 8.92 -1.39 4.29
N VAL A 16 8.46 -2.14 5.28
CA VAL A 16 9.26 -2.50 6.48
C VAL A 16 10.36 -3.48 6.09
N TYR A 17 10.04 -4.53 5.33
CA TYR A 17 11.02 -5.50 4.85
C TYR A 17 12.09 -4.88 3.95
N LEU A 18 11.67 -4.02 3.02
CA LEU A 18 12.57 -3.33 2.12
C LEU A 18 13.43 -2.29 2.85
N GLY A 19 12.94 -1.72 3.96
CA GLY A 19 13.73 -0.86 4.84
C GLY A 19 14.94 -1.57 5.45
N PHE A 20 14.74 -2.77 6.01
CA PHE A 20 15.84 -3.59 6.56
C PHE A 20 16.91 -3.92 5.50
N GLY A 21 16.51 -4.15 4.27
CA GLY A 21 17.41 -4.50 3.17
C GLY A 21 17.96 -3.31 2.36
N ALA A 22 17.48 -2.09 2.61
CA ALA A 22 17.71 -0.94 1.72
C ALA A 22 19.19 -0.65 1.46
N ASP A 23 20.09 -1.01 2.40
CA ASP A 23 21.51 -0.76 2.23
C ASP A 23 22.20 -1.60 1.17
N ARG A 24 21.66 -2.78 0.92
CA ARG A 24 22.22 -3.78 -0.01
C ARG A 24 21.53 -3.75 -1.37
N LEU A 25 20.57 -2.86 -1.57
CA LEU A 25 19.75 -2.79 -2.77
C LEU A 25 20.13 -1.61 -3.66
N ASN A 26 20.22 -1.87 -4.97
CA ASN A 26 20.21 -0.82 -5.98
C ASN A 26 18.77 -0.53 -6.43
N SER A 27 18.52 0.61 -7.09
CA SER A 27 17.18 1.07 -7.47
C SER A 27 16.46 0.06 -8.38
N VAL A 28 17.20 -0.59 -9.29
CA VAL A 28 16.68 -1.67 -10.14
C VAL A 28 16.21 -2.86 -9.30
N THR A 29 17.06 -3.35 -8.39
CA THR A 29 16.74 -4.49 -7.50
C THR A 29 15.52 -4.19 -6.62
N LEU A 30 15.41 -2.96 -6.12
CA LEU A 30 14.26 -2.52 -5.34
C LEU A 30 12.95 -2.57 -6.16
N GLN A 31 12.96 -2.03 -7.38
CA GLN A 31 11.78 -2.05 -8.24
C GLN A 31 11.41 -3.47 -8.68
N VAL A 32 12.40 -4.35 -8.90
CA VAL A 32 12.16 -5.78 -9.16
C VAL A 32 11.49 -6.43 -7.95
N LEU A 33 12.02 -6.26 -6.73
CA LEU A 33 11.41 -6.81 -5.51
C LEU A 33 9.98 -6.32 -5.29
N LEU A 34 9.73 -5.03 -5.52
CA LEU A 34 8.38 -4.46 -5.46
C LEU A 34 7.47 -5.07 -6.53
N SER A 35 8.00 -5.35 -7.71
CA SER A 35 7.25 -5.94 -8.83
C SER A 35 6.98 -7.44 -8.64
N ILE A 36 7.77 -8.16 -7.84
CA ILE A 36 7.54 -9.58 -7.52
C ILE A 36 6.17 -9.77 -6.87
N SER A 37 5.77 -8.88 -5.95
CA SER A 37 4.45 -8.97 -5.31
C SER A 37 3.31 -8.92 -6.32
N ILE A 38 3.44 -8.06 -7.33
CA ILE A 38 2.49 -7.95 -8.44
C ILE A 38 2.61 -9.16 -9.38
N ALA A 39 3.82 -9.62 -9.67
CA ALA A 39 4.04 -10.82 -10.48
C ALA A 39 3.37 -12.05 -9.84
N ILE A 40 3.42 -12.20 -8.51
CA ILE A 40 2.72 -13.28 -7.79
C ILE A 40 1.20 -13.15 -7.97
N ILE A 41 0.64 -11.95 -7.86
CA ILE A 41 -0.80 -11.71 -8.11
C ILE A 41 -1.14 -12.06 -9.56
N THR A 42 -0.35 -11.59 -10.52
CA THR A 42 -0.50 -11.87 -11.95
C THR A 42 -0.49 -13.38 -12.21
N ILE A 43 0.53 -14.10 -11.72
CA ILE A 43 0.64 -15.56 -11.88
C ILE A 43 -0.56 -16.25 -11.25
N THR A 44 -1.01 -15.82 -10.08
CA THR A 44 -2.17 -16.43 -9.40
C THR A 44 -3.46 -16.22 -10.21
N VAL A 45 -3.63 -15.03 -10.81
CA VAL A 45 -4.75 -14.75 -11.72
C VAL A 45 -4.65 -15.60 -12.99
N PHE A 46 -3.47 -15.69 -13.61
CA PHE A 46 -3.22 -16.56 -14.79
C PHE A 46 -3.45 -18.04 -14.50
N LEU A 47 -3.04 -18.56 -13.34
CA LEU A 47 -3.32 -19.93 -12.93
C LEU A 47 -4.83 -20.15 -12.71
N GLY A 48 -5.52 -19.19 -12.09
CA GLY A 48 -6.98 -19.24 -11.97
C GLY A 48 -7.71 -19.29 -13.32
N ILE A 49 -7.14 -18.63 -14.33
CA ILE A 49 -7.59 -18.63 -15.72
C ILE A 49 -7.36 -20.00 -16.38
N ILE A 50 -6.14 -20.53 -16.35
CA ILE A 50 -5.78 -21.82 -16.96
C ILE A 50 -6.64 -22.96 -16.37
N LEU A 51 -6.96 -22.88 -15.08
CA LEU A 51 -7.81 -23.85 -14.39
C LEU A 51 -9.32 -23.67 -14.68
N ASN A 52 -9.69 -22.88 -15.70
CA ASN A 52 -11.07 -22.66 -16.17
C ASN A 52 -12.05 -22.17 -15.09
N ARG A 53 -11.55 -21.40 -14.11
CA ARG A 53 -12.41 -20.87 -13.05
C ARG A 53 -13.05 -19.51 -13.39
N PHE A 54 -12.70 -18.92 -14.53
CA PHE A 54 -13.28 -17.66 -15.03
C PHE A 54 -14.40 -17.93 -16.05
N LYS A 55 -15.43 -17.07 -16.07
CA LYS A 55 -16.38 -17.04 -17.19
C LYS A 55 -15.69 -16.38 -18.40
N SER A 56 -15.91 -16.88 -19.62
CA SER A 56 -15.13 -16.48 -20.81
C SER A 56 -15.12 -14.96 -21.08
N LYS A 57 -16.23 -14.25 -20.80
CA LYS A 57 -16.31 -12.79 -21.00
C LYS A 57 -15.43 -11.98 -20.04
N GLU A 58 -15.43 -12.31 -18.75
CA GLU A 58 -14.59 -11.62 -17.74
C GLU A 58 -13.09 -11.80 -18.05
N PHE A 59 -12.75 -12.97 -18.58
CA PHE A 59 -11.41 -13.31 -19.05
C PHE A 59 -10.96 -12.44 -20.24
N SER A 60 -11.80 -12.29 -21.28
CA SER A 60 -11.46 -11.46 -22.45
C SER A 60 -11.21 -10.00 -22.07
N TRP A 61 -11.99 -9.43 -21.14
CA TRP A 61 -11.81 -8.05 -20.67
C TRP A 61 -10.52 -7.85 -19.87
N LEU A 62 -10.12 -8.83 -19.05
CA LEU A 62 -8.84 -8.78 -18.34
C LEU A 62 -7.66 -8.80 -19.32
N VAL A 63 -7.67 -9.74 -20.27
CA VAL A 63 -6.60 -9.86 -21.27
C VAL A 63 -6.51 -8.58 -22.10
N LEU A 64 -7.65 -8.02 -22.52
CA LEU A 64 -7.71 -6.75 -23.23
C LEU A 64 -7.16 -5.60 -22.38
N SER A 65 -7.52 -5.52 -21.09
CA SER A 65 -7.03 -4.48 -20.18
C SER A 65 -5.52 -4.54 -20.00
N ILE A 66 -4.98 -5.76 -19.79
CA ILE A 66 -3.53 -5.98 -19.67
C ILE A 66 -2.81 -5.62 -20.98
N LEU A 67 -3.35 -6.03 -22.13
CA LEU A 67 -2.80 -5.69 -23.44
C LEU A 67 -2.79 -4.19 -23.68
N VAL A 68 -3.89 -3.49 -23.41
CA VAL A 68 -3.98 -2.03 -23.55
C VAL A 68 -2.94 -1.33 -22.68
N ILE A 69 -2.73 -1.80 -21.44
CA ILE A 69 -1.72 -1.22 -20.54
C ILE A 69 -0.30 -1.50 -21.04
N ILE A 70 -0.01 -2.71 -21.52
CA ILE A 70 1.30 -3.03 -22.09
C ILE A 70 1.57 -2.16 -23.31
N ILE A 71 0.59 -2.02 -24.21
CA ILE A 71 0.69 -1.18 -25.41
C ILE A 71 0.92 0.29 -25.01
N GLN A 72 0.11 0.82 -24.10
CA GLN A 72 0.26 2.19 -23.61
C GLN A 72 1.63 2.40 -22.93
N SER A 73 2.12 1.40 -22.20
CA SER A 73 3.43 1.45 -21.54
C SER A 73 4.57 1.46 -22.55
N VAL A 74 4.51 0.64 -23.60
CA VAL A 74 5.49 0.64 -24.70
C VAL A 74 5.46 1.97 -25.45
N ILE A 75 4.28 2.53 -25.74
CA ILE A 75 4.14 3.85 -26.36
C ILE A 75 4.80 4.92 -25.49
N LEU A 76 4.49 4.96 -24.18
CA LEU A 76 5.10 5.92 -23.26
C LEU A 76 6.63 5.79 -23.20
N LEU A 77 7.17 4.57 -23.30
CA LEU A 77 8.62 4.33 -23.30
C LEU A 77 9.31 4.86 -24.57
N ILE A 78 8.61 4.82 -25.72
CA ILE A 78 9.11 5.37 -26.99
C ILE A 78 9.09 6.90 -26.98
N PHE A 79 8.01 7.52 -26.49
CA PHE A 79 7.82 8.97 -26.55
C PHE A 79 8.44 9.74 -25.37
N PHE A 80 8.62 9.09 -24.21
CA PHE A 80 9.20 9.69 -23.01
C PHE A 80 10.33 8.79 -22.50
N PRO A 81 11.59 9.01 -22.95
CA PRO A 81 12.74 8.25 -22.48
C PRO A 81 12.94 8.52 -20.99
N THR A 82 12.45 7.59 -20.18
CA THR A 82 12.56 7.60 -18.72
C THR A 82 13.50 6.50 -18.27
N THR A 83 14.02 6.61 -17.05
CA THR A 83 14.88 5.56 -16.50
C THR A 83 14.08 4.28 -16.27
N LEU A 84 14.70 3.11 -16.49
CA LEU A 84 14.06 1.80 -16.27
C LEU A 84 13.37 1.66 -14.89
N PRO A 85 13.92 2.19 -13.77
CA PRO A 85 13.24 2.16 -12.48
C PRO A 85 11.95 2.99 -12.43
N ALA A 86 11.92 4.16 -13.08
CA ALA A 86 10.73 4.99 -13.15
C ALA A 86 9.62 4.31 -13.97
N TYR A 87 10.02 3.68 -15.09
CA TYR A 87 9.12 2.88 -15.92
C TYR A 87 8.49 1.70 -15.16
N LEU A 88 9.32 0.88 -14.49
CA LEU A 88 8.84 -0.26 -13.70
C LEU A 88 7.89 0.19 -12.57
N SER A 89 8.19 1.30 -11.91
CA SER A 89 7.33 1.87 -10.87
C SER A 89 5.96 2.27 -11.43
N SER A 90 5.93 2.97 -12.57
CA SER A 90 4.70 3.42 -13.23
C SER A 90 3.86 2.25 -13.74
N MET A 91 4.48 1.27 -14.42
CA MET A 91 3.78 0.06 -14.87
C MET A 91 3.12 -0.66 -13.70
N ARG A 92 3.84 -0.86 -12.59
CA ARG A 92 3.28 -1.50 -11.39
C ARG A 92 2.09 -0.70 -10.85
N ASN A 93 2.18 0.63 -10.80
CA ASN A 93 1.13 1.47 -10.24
C ASN A 93 -0.16 1.41 -11.08
N ILE A 94 -0.06 1.24 -12.40
CA ILE A 94 -1.21 1.07 -13.30
C ILE A 94 -1.77 -0.35 -13.24
N LEU A 95 -0.90 -1.37 -13.25
CA LEU A 95 -1.30 -2.78 -13.26
C LEU A 95 -1.88 -3.24 -11.91
N ALA A 96 -1.35 -2.76 -10.79
CA ALA A 96 -1.69 -3.27 -9.46
C ALA A 96 -3.20 -3.13 -9.12
N PRO A 97 -3.86 -1.97 -9.29
CA PRO A 97 -5.29 -1.83 -8.98
C PRO A 97 -6.16 -2.81 -9.78
N LEU A 98 -5.86 -2.98 -11.07
CA LEU A 98 -6.61 -3.87 -11.96
C LEU A 98 -6.41 -5.32 -11.57
N LEU A 99 -5.15 -5.75 -11.39
CA LEU A 99 -4.85 -7.12 -10.98
C LEU A 99 -5.45 -7.46 -9.62
N ILE A 100 -5.43 -6.52 -8.67
CA ILE A 100 -6.08 -6.69 -7.36
C ILE A 100 -7.60 -6.80 -7.49
N PHE A 101 -8.22 -6.00 -8.35
CA PHE A 101 -9.66 -6.06 -8.61
C PHE A 101 -10.07 -7.43 -9.17
N TYR A 102 -9.39 -7.92 -10.20
CA TYR A 102 -9.67 -9.23 -10.80
C TYR A 102 -9.35 -10.38 -9.84
N PHE A 103 -8.25 -10.29 -9.10
CA PHE A 103 -7.92 -11.23 -8.04
C PHE A 103 -9.00 -11.29 -6.97
N SER A 104 -9.59 -10.14 -6.62
CA SER A 104 -10.70 -10.06 -5.67
C SER A 104 -11.94 -10.78 -6.22
N ILE A 105 -12.36 -10.49 -7.46
CA ILE A 105 -13.50 -11.17 -8.11
C ILE A 105 -13.35 -12.69 -8.09
N TYR A 106 -12.14 -13.19 -8.37
CA TYR A 106 -11.86 -14.62 -8.34
C TYR A 106 -11.81 -15.18 -6.91
N GLY A 107 -11.07 -14.50 -6.03
CA GLY A 107 -10.86 -14.91 -4.65
C GLY A 107 -12.17 -15.01 -3.87
N PHE A 108 -13.11 -14.09 -4.08
CA PHE A 108 -14.34 -14.01 -3.31
C PHE A 108 -15.39 -15.07 -3.64
N LYS A 109 -15.31 -15.80 -4.77
CA LYS A 109 -16.32 -16.80 -5.16
C LYS A 109 -16.50 -17.93 -4.13
N ASN A 110 -15.45 -18.30 -3.41
CA ASN A 110 -15.47 -19.41 -2.42
C ASN A 110 -14.94 -19.00 -1.04
N ILE A 111 -14.86 -17.70 -0.72
CA ILE A 111 -14.32 -17.27 0.57
C ILE A 111 -15.36 -17.41 1.67
N ASN A 112 -14.97 -18.08 2.76
CA ASN A 112 -15.67 -17.98 4.02
C ASN A 112 -15.52 -16.55 4.56
N LEU A 113 -16.58 -15.75 4.45
CA LEU A 113 -16.61 -14.34 4.84
C LEU A 113 -16.21 -14.13 6.31
N GLN A 114 -16.64 -15.00 7.23
CA GLN A 114 -16.29 -14.88 8.65
C GLN A 114 -14.78 -15.02 8.88
N LYS A 115 -14.14 -15.99 8.22
CA LYS A 115 -12.68 -16.15 8.28
C LYS A 115 -11.99 -14.92 7.68
N PHE A 116 -12.45 -14.44 6.52
CA PHE A 116 -11.90 -13.24 5.89
C PHE A 116 -11.95 -12.01 6.83
N TYR A 117 -13.09 -11.74 7.46
CA TYR A 117 -13.21 -10.63 8.40
C TYR A 117 -12.29 -10.80 9.61
N LYS A 118 -12.17 -12.01 10.17
CA LYS A 118 -11.26 -12.28 11.28
C LYS A 118 -9.81 -11.92 10.91
N TYR A 119 -9.35 -12.33 9.74
CA TYR A 119 -7.99 -12.00 9.28
C TYR A 119 -7.81 -10.51 8.99
N MET A 120 -8.79 -9.88 8.35
CA MET A 120 -8.76 -8.42 8.12
C MET A 120 -8.65 -7.67 9.44
N PHE A 121 -9.40 -8.04 10.47
CA PHE A 121 -9.30 -7.40 11.79
C PHE A 121 -7.95 -7.63 12.47
N ILE A 122 -7.34 -8.81 12.31
CA ILE A 122 -5.98 -9.06 12.81
C ILE A 122 -4.99 -8.14 12.11
N ILE A 123 -5.05 -8.02 10.78
CA ILE A 123 -4.16 -7.13 10.01
C ILE A 123 -4.37 -5.67 10.44
N ILE A 124 -5.62 -5.21 10.57
CA ILE A 124 -5.94 -3.86 11.04
C ILE A 124 -5.32 -3.60 12.41
N LEU A 125 -5.49 -4.53 13.35
CA LEU A 125 -4.94 -4.40 14.70
C LEU A 125 -3.41 -4.31 14.68
N VAL A 126 -2.76 -5.14 13.87
CA VAL A 126 -1.30 -5.13 13.72
C VAL A 126 -0.81 -3.80 13.14
N VAL A 127 -1.47 -3.27 12.11
CA VAL A 127 -1.17 -1.94 11.54
C VAL A 127 -1.38 -0.85 12.58
N LEU A 128 -2.44 -0.92 13.40
CA LEU A 128 -2.68 0.05 14.46
C LEU A 128 -1.59 0.01 15.52
N ILE A 129 -1.27 -1.17 16.05
CA ILE A 129 -0.24 -1.36 17.08
C ILE A 129 1.11 -0.84 16.57
N PHE A 130 1.51 -1.25 15.36
CA PHE A 130 2.77 -0.79 14.78
C PHE A 130 2.79 0.74 14.61
N GLY A 131 1.67 1.33 14.17
CA GLY A 131 1.60 2.77 14.00
C GLY A 131 1.63 3.56 15.31
N PHE A 132 1.02 3.06 16.39
CA PHE A 132 1.15 3.70 17.72
C PHE A 132 2.58 3.61 18.25
N ILE A 133 3.22 2.43 18.13
CA ILE A 133 4.62 2.24 18.49
C ILE A 133 5.49 3.21 17.69
N GLU A 134 5.31 3.25 16.38
CA GLU A 134 6.02 4.15 15.47
C GLU A 134 5.82 5.63 15.83
N TYR A 135 4.60 6.02 16.17
CA TYR A 135 4.29 7.38 16.60
C TYR A 135 5.05 7.76 17.88
N ILE A 136 5.10 6.86 18.87
CA ILE A 136 5.82 7.06 20.16
C ILE A 136 7.35 7.09 19.96
N TYR A 137 7.90 6.14 19.21
CA TYR A 137 9.36 6.03 18.98
C TYR A 137 9.93 7.14 18.09
N GLY A 138 9.07 7.90 17.41
CA GLY A 138 9.53 8.98 16.56
C GLY A 138 10.19 8.49 15.27
N ASN A 139 10.96 9.40 14.66
CA ASN A 139 11.70 9.11 13.44
C ASN A 139 12.80 8.04 13.65
N SER A 140 13.20 7.76 14.89
CA SER A 140 14.30 6.85 15.22
C SER A 140 14.10 5.43 14.68
N LEU A 141 12.86 4.93 14.71
CA LEU A 141 12.50 3.61 14.19
C LEU A 141 12.79 3.53 12.69
N TRP A 142 12.44 4.57 11.94
CA TRP A 142 12.60 4.61 10.49
C TRP A 142 14.00 5.00 10.03
N THR A 143 14.72 5.78 10.83
CA THR A 143 16.14 6.02 10.61
C THR A 143 16.91 4.71 10.69
N ARG A 144 16.61 3.84 11.68
CA ARG A 144 17.19 2.50 11.78
C ARG A 144 16.80 1.57 10.62
N LEU A 145 15.63 1.80 10.02
CA LEU A 145 15.15 1.09 8.82
C LEU A 145 15.58 1.76 7.51
N ASN A 146 16.56 2.67 7.53
CA ASN A 146 17.11 3.32 6.34
C ASN A 146 16.07 3.93 5.40
N ILE A 147 15.00 4.51 5.97
CA ILE A 147 13.87 5.03 5.19
C ILE A 147 14.31 6.07 4.15
N LYS A 148 15.34 6.86 4.46
CA LYS A 148 15.89 7.87 3.56
C LYS A 148 16.41 7.25 2.28
N LYS A 149 17.16 6.15 2.39
CA LYS A 149 17.70 5.41 1.26
C LYS A 149 16.61 4.70 0.49
N LEU A 150 15.66 4.07 1.19
CA LEU A 150 14.50 3.41 0.56
C LEU A 150 13.71 4.39 -0.33
N TRP A 151 13.46 5.60 0.15
CA TRP A 151 12.71 6.62 -0.58
C TRP A 151 13.52 7.25 -1.72
N ALA A 152 14.82 7.47 -1.52
CA ALA A 152 15.71 7.90 -2.61
C ALA A 152 15.73 6.86 -3.75
N LEU A 153 15.79 5.57 -3.41
CA LEU A 153 15.74 4.48 -4.39
C LEU A 153 14.37 4.37 -5.10
N LYS A 154 13.29 4.84 -4.46
CA LYS A 154 11.95 4.99 -5.06
C LYS A 154 11.81 6.24 -5.94
N GLY A 155 12.84 7.08 -6.03
CA GLY A 155 12.86 8.28 -6.85
C GLY A 155 12.32 9.55 -6.17
N LEU A 156 12.13 9.53 -4.84
CA LEU A 156 11.73 10.70 -4.07
C LEU A 156 12.97 11.26 -3.36
N ALA A 157 13.48 12.39 -3.85
CA ALA A 157 14.61 13.08 -3.23
C ALA A 157 14.19 13.64 -1.86
N ILE A 158 14.87 13.20 -0.79
CA ILE A 158 14.69 13.75 0.56
C ILE A 158 15.83 14.74 0.80
N GLU A 159 15.63 15.98 0.35
CA GLU A 159 16.59 17.07 0.57
C GLU A 159 16.59 17.48 2.04
N ASN A 160 17.77 17.43 2.68
CA ASN A 160 18.06 17.92 4.04
C ASN A 160 17.12 17.50 5.19
N ARG A 161 16.30 16.45 4.99
CA ARG A 161 15.39 15.91 6.04
C ARG A 161 15.76 14.48 6.41
N VAL A 162 15.43 14.10 7.65
CA VAL A 162 15.60 12.73 8.18
C VAL A 162 14.52 11.79 7.64
N VAL A 163 13.33 12.33 7.39
CA VAL A 163 12.15 11.62 6.88
C VAL A 163 11.50 12.41 5.73
N PRO A 164 10.70 11.75 4.87
CA PRO A 164 9.96 12.40 3.80
C PRO A 164 9.10 13.58 4.28
N GLY A 165 8.99 14.63 3.45
CA GLY A 165 8.26 15.84 3.82
C GLY A 165 6.76 15.63 4.08
N ASN A 166 6.15 14.62 3.44
CA ASN A 166 4.73 14.27 3.63
C ASN A 166 4.40 13.68 5.01
N TRP A 167 5.42 13.30 5.80
CA TRP A 167 5.28 12.84 7.18
C TRP A 167 5.03 13.98 8.17
N HIS A 168 5.24 15.21 7.72
CA HIS A 168 4.91 16.41 8.46
C HIS A 168 3.71 17.10 7.81
N SER A 169 2.82 17.65 8.63
CA SER A 169 1.77 18.52 8.15
C SER A 169 2.37 19.80 7.57
N SER A 170 1.70 20.36 6.57
CA SER A 170 2.01 21.69 6.06
C SER A 170 1.68 22.79 7.07
N GLU A 171 0.89 22.47 8.10
CA GLU A 171 0.49 23.42 9.14
C GLU A 171 1.52 23.50 10.28
N LEU A 172 1.72 24.71 10.76
CA LEU A 172 2.57 25.05 11.88
C LEU A 172 1.67 25.33 13.08
N ILE A 173 1.63 24.44 14.06
CA ILE A 173 1.00 24.73 15.36
C ILE A 173 2.12 25.11 16.32
N GLY A 174 2.09 26.34 16.83
CA GLY A 174 3.16 26.88 17.69
C GLY A 174 4.53 26.94 17.00
N GLY A 175 4.56 27.18 15.69
CA GLY A 175 5.80 27.26 14.89
C GLY A 175 6.46 25.92 14.56
N LYS A 176 5.85 24.78 14.92
CA LYS A 176 6.35 23.44 14.60
C LYS A 176 5.38 22.68 13.70
N GLN A 177 5.92 21.97 12.71
CA GLN A 177 5.10 21.09 11.86
C GLN A 177 4.68 19.84 12.64
N LEU A 178 3.37 19.56 12.64
CA LEU A 178 2.84 18.35 13.26
C LEU A 178 3.32 17.09 12.51
N ARG A 179 3.78 16.09 13.24
CA ARG A 179 4.13 14.78 12.67
C ARG A 179 2.88 13.92 12.50
N ARG A 180 2.76 13.30 11.33
CA ARG A 180 1.72 12.35 10.97
C ARG A 180 2.15 10.93 11.31
N MET A 181 1.20 10.10 11.72
CA MET A 181 1.39 8.66 11.91
C MET A 181 1.53 7.96 10.55
N VAL A 182 2.42 6.97 10.46
CA VAL A 182 2.83 6.40 9.17
C VAL A 182 2.71 4.87 9.12
N SER A 183 2.87 4.20 10.27
CA SER A 183 2.72 2.74 10.42
C SER A 183 3.47 1.90 9.35
N THR A 184 3.11 0.63 9.15
CA THR A 184 3.80 -0.32 8.24
C THR A 184 3.83 0.15 6.78
N PHE A 185 2.94 1.07 6.41
CA PHE A 185 2.86 1.66 5.09
C PHE A 185 4.03 2.60 4.78
N ALA A 186 4.72 3.14 5.79
CA ALA A 186 5.79 4.12 5.61
C ALA A 186 5.37 5.38 4.80
N ASP A 187 4.06 5.57 4.56
CA ASP A 187 3.43 6.74 3.94
C ASP A 187 2.10 7.07 4.65
N PRO A 188 1.94 8.28 5.21
CA PRO A 188 0.74 8.65 5.97
C PRO A 188 -0.52 8.80 5.11
N VAL A 189 -0.40 9.05 3.80
CA VAL A 189 -1.55 9.18 2.91
C VAL A 189 -2.15 7.81 2.61
N ASN A 190 -1.29 6.83 2.31
CA ASN A 190 -1.72 5.45 2.10
C ASN A 190 -2.29 4.85 3.39
N LEU A 191 -1.68 5.17 4.54
CA LEU A 191 -2.23 4.79 5.84
C LEU A 191 -3.63 5.40 6.07
N GLY A 192 -3.82 6.70 5.78
CA GLY A 192 -5.11 7.37 5.94
C GLY A 192 -6.23 6.70 5.14
N SER A 193 -6.00 6.40 3.86
CA SER A 193 -6.96 5.69 3.00
C SER A 193 -7.28 4.29 3.53
N TYR A 194 -6.25 3.58 4.03
CA TYR A 194 -6.42 2.26 4.64
C TYR A 194 -7.24 2.31 5.94
N LEU A 195 -6.94 3.27 6.83
CA LEU A 195 -7.65 3.46 8.10
C LEU A 195 -9.13 3.76 7.87
N PHE A 196 -9.46 4.56 6.85
CA PHE A 196 -10.85 4.82 6.47
C PHE A 196 -11.56 3.56 5.99
N ALA A 197 -10.94 2.77 5.09
CA ALA A 197 -11.52 1.50 4.64
C ALA A 197 -11.69 0.49 5.80
N ALA A 198 -10.72 0.44 6.73
CA ALA A 198 -10.79 -0.36 7.93
C ALA A 198 -11.92 0.09 8.88
N PHE A 199 -12.14 1.41 8.99
CA PHE A 199 -13.23 1.97 9.78
C PHE A 199 -14.59 1.57 9.22
N MET A 200 -14.79 1.69 7.90
CA MET A 200 -16.02 1.24 7.24
C MET A 200 -16.29 -0.25 7.48
N LEU A 201 -15.25 -1.09 7.43
CA LEU A 201 -15.38 -2.52 7.73
C LEU A 201 -15.73 -2.79 9.21
N ALA A 202 -15.10 -2.06 10.14
CA ALA A 202 -15.36 -2.16 11.57
C ALA A 202 -16.77 -1.65 11.94
N TRP A 203 -17.25 -0.62 11.25
CA TRP A 203 -18.63 -0.13 11.33
C TRP A 203 -19.60 -1.20 10.85
N TYR A 204 -19.40 -1.73 9.64
CA TYR A 204 -20.25 -2.77 9.08
C TYR A 204 -20.38 -4.04 9.97
N LYS A 205 -19.34 -4.35 10.76
CA LYS A 205 -19.35 -5.46 11.73
C LYS A 205 -19.58 -5.06 13.18
N ASN A 206 -20.01 -3.83 13.44
CA ASN A 206 -20.34 -3.31 14.77
C ASN A 206 -19.21 -3.47 15.82
N LYS A 207 -17.95 -3.38 15.39
CA LYS A 207 -16.77 -3.45 16.28
C LYS A 207 -16.44 -2.08 16.89
N LYS A 208 -17.26 -1.65 17.87
CA LYS A 208 -17.18 -0.31 18.49
C LYS A 208 -15.79 0.09 18.99
N LEU A 209 -15.11 -0.78 19.74
CA LEU A 209 -13.75 -0.50 20.24
C LEU A 209 -12.77 -0.22 19.09
N LEU A 210 -12.85 -1.01 18.02
CA LEU A 210 -11.96 -0.86 16.86
C LEU A 210 -12.28 0.43 16.09
N GLN A 211 -13.55 0.81 16.00
CA GLN A 211 -13.96 2.07 15.37
C GLN A 211 -13.34 3.28 16.08
N VAL A 212 -13.37 3.31 17.41
CA VAL A 212 -12.77 4.40 18.21
C VAL A 212 -11.25 4.46 17.99
N LEU A 213 -10.57 3.32 18.04
CA LEU A 213 -9.12 3.25 17.79
C LEU A 213 -8.77 3.72 16.37
N LEU A 214 -9.53 3.30 15.36
CA LEU A 214 -9.34 3.70 13.98
C LEU A 214 -9.56 5.20 13.76
N LEU A 215 -10.57 5.78 14.41
CA LEU A 215 -10.85 7.21 14.33
C LEU A 215 -9.73 8.03 14.98
N ALA A 216 -9.24 7.62 16.15
CA ALA A 216 -8.08 8.24 16.78
C ALA A 216 -6.83 8.16 15.88
N SER A 217 -6.54 6.99 15.31
CA SER A 217 -5.41 6.83 14.39
C SER A 217 -5.58 7.60 13.08
N PHE A 218 -6.81 7.76 12.59
CA PHE A 218 -7.09 8.56 11.39
C PHE A 218 -6.77 10.03 11.61
N VAL A 219 -7.14 10.59 12.75
CA VAL A 219 -6.79 11.96 13.16
C VAL A 219 -5.25 12.13 13.18
N LEU A 220 -4.54 11.19 13.80
CA LEU A 220 -3.07 11.20 13.88
C LEU A 220 -2.38 11.03 12.51
N SER A 221 -3.00 10.31 11.57
CA SER A 221 -2.45 10.05 10.24
C SER A 221 -2.65 11.21 9.27
N VAL A 222 -3.81 11.89 9.32
CA VAL A 222 -4.22 12.81 8.26
C VAL A 222 -3.91 14.28 8.59
N SER A 223 -4.07 14.71 9.85
CA SER A 223 -3.76 16.08 10.32
C SER A 223 -4.25 17.27 9.45
N LYS A 224 -5.14 17.07 8.47
CA LYS A 224 -5.85 18.12 7.71
C LYS A 224 -7.33 17.78 7.48
N ALA A 225 -7.65 16.65 6.85
CA ALA A 225 -9.05 16.32 6.51
C ALA A 225 -9.93 15.98 7.72
N ALA A 226 -9.37 15.42 8.80
CA ALA A 226 -10.16 15.10 10.00
C ALA A 226 -10.55 16.36 10.82
N PHE A 227 -9.75 17.42 10.75
CA PHE A 227 -10.08 18.71 11.38
C PHE A 227 -11.03 19.53 10.50
N LEU A 228 -10.81 19.56 9.17
CA LEU A 228 -11.71 20.24 8.23
C LEU A 228 -13.11 19.60 8.19
N ALA A 229 -13.22 18.27 8.22
CA ALA A 229 -14.51 17.58 8.28
C ALA A 229 -15.23 17.69 9.65
N MET A 230 -14.60 18.29 10.67
CA MET A 230 -15.24 18.65 11.94
C MET A 230 -15.52 20.16 12.06
N LEU A 231 -15.08 20.97 11.08
CA LEU A 231 -15.27 22.42 11.02
C LEU A 231 -16.25 22.86 9.90
N GLU A 232 -16.66 21.92 9.03
CA GLU A 232 -17.81 22.02 8.12
C GLU A 232 -18.99 21.20 8.66
#